data_AF-A0A5M9HXZ1-F1
#
_entry.id   AF-A0A5M9HXZ1-F1
#
_cell.length_a   1.000
_cell.length_b   1.000
_cell.length_c   1.000
_cell.angle_alpha   90.00
_cell.angle_beta   90.00
_cell.angle_gamma   90.00
#
_symmetry.space_group_name_H-M   'P 1'
#
loop_
_entity.id
_entity.type
_entity.pdbx_description
1 polymer ?
#
loop_
_entity_poly.entity_id
_entity_poly.type
_entity_poly.pdbx_seq_one_letter_code
_entity_poly.pdbx_strand_id
1 'polypeptide(L)'
;MQEEVENRSVNLAITTTKLTARAICSGIRKYLQHRGKIKTRKAADKAAKRAAPIHGKQTVKQLIRQNQGVSSMDIAKSGIKDFERIARRYGVDFAVTKDKSVQPPRYTVFFKAKDADALTSVYKAYSVKIMKKRSRPSVLAQLQKFKALAAGVPRKVREKIQERGR
;
A
#
# COMPACT_ATOMS: atom_id res chain seq x y z
N MET A 1 74.77 -12.24 -25.63
CA MET A 1 73.69 -11.26 -25.92
C MET A 1 72.36 -11.94 -26.29
N GLN A 2 72.30 -12.96 -27.16
CA GLN A 2 71.04 -13.63 -27.51
C GLN A 2 70.36 -14.34 -26.31
N GLU A 3 71.12 -15.12 -25.53
CA GLU A 3 70.56 -15.91 -24.42
C GLU A 3 69.97 -15.04 -23.30
N GLU A 4 70.48 -13.83 -23.08
CA GLU A 4 69.91 -12.89 -22.10
C GLU A 4 68.57 -12.31 -22.58
N VAL A 5 68.42 -12.09 -23.88
CA VAL A 5 67.17 -11.60 -24.48
C VAL A 5 66.11 -12.71 -24.43
N GLU A 6 66.51 -13.96 -24.68
CA GLU A 6 65.64 -15.13 -24.56
C GLU A 6 65.19 -15.36 -23.11
N ASN A 7 66.12 -15.35 -22.15
CA ASN A 7 65.82 -15.52 -20.72
C ASN A 7 64.91 -14.40 -20.18
N ARG A 8 65.10 -13.15 -20.61
CA ARG A 8 64.22 -12.02 -20.25
C ARG A 8 62.83 -12.17 -20.86
N SER A 9 62.73 -12.63 -22.10
CA SER A 9 61.44 -12.84 -22.78
C SER A 9 60.63 -13.97 -22.15
N VAL A 10 61.30 -15.08 -21.81
CA VAL A 10 60.69 -16.21 -21.10
C VAL A 10 60.21 -15.78 -19.72
N ASN A 11 61.03 -15.06 -18.96
CA ASN A 11 60.62 -14.53 -17.66
C ASN A 11 59.45 -13.55 -17.77
N LEU A 12 59.46 -12.65 -18.76
CA LEU A 12 58.37 -11.72 -19.00
C LEU A 12 57.06 -12.45 -19.32
N ALA A 13 57.10 -13.47 -20.18
CA ALA A 13 55.95 -14.30 -20.52
C ALA A 13 55.41 -15.04 -19.28
N ILE A 14 56.29 -15.61 -18.46
CA ILE A 14 55.93 -16.29 -17.22
C ILE A 14 55.31 -15.31 -16.20
N THR A 15 55.90 -14.12 -16.02
CA THR A 15 55.39 -13.12 -15.08
C THR A 15 54.05 -12.57 -15.51
N THR A 16 53.87 -12.31 -16.81
CA THR A 16 52.61 -11.80 -17.37
C THR A 16 51.51 -12.86 -17.23
N THR A 17 51.83 -14.13 -17.52
CA THR A 17 50.89 -15.24 -17.37
C THR A 17 50.49 -15.44 -15.91
N LYS A 18 51.45 -15.39 -14.97
CA LYS A 18 51.16 -15.48 -13.53
C LYS A 18 50.32 -14.31 -13.02
N LEU A 19 50.57 -13.10 -13.50
CA LEU A 19 49.79 -11.91 -13.16
C LEU A 19 48.35 -12.04 -13.65
N THR A 20 48.16 -12.43 -14.91
CA THR A 20 46.84 -12.64 -15.53
C THR A 20 46.07 -13.75 -14.82
N ALA A 21 46.71 -14.87 -14.51
CA ALA A 21 46.08 -15.97 -13.77
C ALA A 21 45.61 -15.53 -12.37
N ARG A 22 46.44 -14.77 -11.64
CA ARG A 22 46.06 -14.20 -10.32
C ARG A 22 44.90 -13.22 -10.43
N ALA A 23 44.89 -12.37 -11.45
CA ALA A 23 43.81 -11.42 -11.71
C ALA A 23 42.48 -12.15 -11.94
N ILE A 24 42.47 -13.19 -12.79
CA ILE A 24 41.28 -14.01 -13.06
C ILE A 24 40.79 -14.71 -11.78
N CYS A 25 41.68 -15.36 -11.03
CA CYS A 25 41.31 -15.99 -9.76
C CYS A 25 40.73 -14.99 -8.75
N SER A 26 41.29 -13.78 -8.66
CA SER A 26 40.78 -12.72 -7.79
C SER A 26 39.39 -12.23 -8.22
N GLY A 27 39.16 -12.09 -9.52
CA GLY A 27 37.87 -11.72 -10.10
C GLY A 27 36.79 -12.74 -9.78
N ILE A 28 37.08 -14.04 -9.97
CA ILE A 28 36.17 -15.14 -9.64
C ILE A 28 35.83 -15.15 -8.15
N ARG A 29 36.83 -15.02 -7.27
CA ARG A 29 36.62 -14.97 -5.81
C ARG A 29 35.74 -13.79 -5.42
N LYS A 30 35.97 -12.61 -5.98
CA LYS A 30 35.18 -11.40 -5.71
C LYS A 30 33.74 -11.55 -6.22
N TYR A 31 33.54 -12.20 -7.36
CA TYR A 31 32.21 -12.51 -7.88
C TYR A 31 31.42 -13.48 -6.97
N LEU A 32 32.06 -14.56 -6.52
CA LEU A 32 31.44 -15.52 -5.59
C LEU A 32 31.08 -14.87 -4.25
N GLN A 33 31.98 -14.04 -3.71
CA GLN A 33 31.71 -13.26 -2.49
C GLN A 33 30.55 -12.27 -2.69
N HIS A 34 30.47 -11.61 -3.84
CA HIS A 34 29.35 -10.72 -4.17
C HIS A 34 28.02 -11.48 -4.22
N ARG A 35 27.99 -12.66 -4.86
CA ARG A 35 26.80 -13.54 -4.86
C ARG A 35 26.41 -14.00 -3.45
N GLY A 36 27.38 -14.33 -2.61
CA GLY A 36 27.15 -14.70 -1.21
C GLY A 36 26.56 -13.55 -0.39
N LYS A 37 27.10 -12.32 -0.53
CA LYS A 37 26.60 -11.11 0.15
C LYS A 37 25.17 -10.73 -0.27
N ILE A 38 24.80 -10.94 -1.54
CA ILE A 38 23.41 -10.70 -1.99
C ILE A 38 22.43 -11.67 -1.31
N LYS A 39 22.79 -12.95 -1.19
CA LYS A 39 21.92 -13.95 -0.54
C LYS A 39 21.72 -13.64 0.94
N THR A 40 22.79 -13.30 1.65
CA THR A 40 22.73 -12.96 3.08
C THR A 40 21.96 -11.68 3.34
N ARG A 41 22.15 -10.63 2.52
CA ARG A 41 21.33 -9.40 2.58
C ARG A 41 19.85 -9.69 2.38
N LYS A 42 19.48 -10.47 1.35
CA LYS A 42 18.08 -10.87 1.12
C LYS A 42 17.49 -11.68 2.27
N ALA A 43 18.29 -12.54 2.90
CA ALA A 43 17.86 -13.31 4.08
C ALA A 43 17.67 -12.41 5.32
N ALA A 44 18.60 -11.47 5.54
CA ALA A 44 18.52 -10.48 6.61
C ALA A 44 17.30 -9.56 6.44
N ASP A 45 17.05 -9.06 5.22
CA ASP A 45 15.87 -8.24 4.91
C ASP A 45 14.56 -9.01 5.15
N LYS A 46 14.54 -10.32 4.83
CA LYS A 46 13.38 -11.18 5.08
C LYS A 46 13.18 -11.44 6.57
N ALA A 47 14.25 -11.57 7.34
CA ALA A 47 14.20 -11.72 8.79
C ALA A 47 13.75 -10.42 9.47
N ALA A 48 14.27 -9.26 9.05
CA ALA A 48 13.86 -7.95 9.54
C ALA A 48 12.38 -7.68 9.28
N LYS A 49 11.87 -8.03 8.09
CA LYS A 49 10.43 -7.94 7.76
C LYS A 49 9.54 -8.85 8.61
N ARG A 50 10.07 -9.96 9.15
CA ARG A 50 9.34 -10.86 10.06
C ARG A 50 9.36 -10.39 11.50
N ALA A 51 10.42 -9.68 11.90
CA ALA A 51 10.59 -9.13 13.25
C ALA A 51 9.95 -7.74 13.42
N ALA A 52 9.70 -7.01 12.33
CA ALA A 52 8.98 -5.76 12.37
C ALA A 52 7.56 -5.98 12.95
N PRO A 53 7.10 -5.13 13.88
CA PRO A 53 5.75 -5.21 14.42
C PRO A 53 4.76 -5.08 13.26
N ILE A 54 3.93 -6.12 13.08
CA ILE A 54 2.94 -6.16 12.01
C ILE A 54 1.90 -5.09 12.35
N HIS A 55 1.75 -4.05 11.54
CA HIS A 55 0.72 -3.04 11.74
C HIS A 55 -0.44 -3.20 10.76
N GLY A 56 -1.67 -2.97 11.21
CA GLY A 56 -2.89 -3.03 10.42
C GLY A 56 -3.62 -4.37 10.50
N LYS A 57 -3.78 -5.05 9.36
CA LYS A 57 -4.63 -6.25 9.27
C LYS A 57 -3.89 -7.48 9.77
N GLN A 58 -4.29 -7.98 10.94
CA GLN A 58 -3.73 -9.18 11.54
C GLN A 58 -4.75 -10.31 11.61
N THR A 59 -4.29 -11.54 11.87
CA THR A 59 -5.19 -12.63 12.26
C THR A 59 -5.56 -12.50 13.73
N VAL A 60 -6.76 -13.00 14.12
CA VAL A 60 -7.21 -12.97 15.51
C VAL A 60 -6.20 -13.66 16.46
N LYS A 61 -5.61 -14.79 16.02
CA LYS A 61 -4.58 -15.50 16.77
C LYS A 61 -3.31 -14.65 16.99
N GLN A 62 -2.92 -13.84 16.01
CA GLN A 62 -1.76 -12.94 16.13
C GLN A 62 -2.04 -11.77 17.07
N LEU A 63 -3.27 -11.24 17.10
CA LEU A 63 -3.67 -10.19 18.04
C LEU A 63 -3.65 -10.72 19.48
N ILE A 64 -4.24 -11.89 19.72
CA ILE A 64 -4.29 -12.51 21.07
C ILE A 64 -2.87 -12.85 21.57
N ARG A 65 -2.00 -13.36 20.70
CA ARG A 65 -0.62 -13.75 21.06
C ARG A 65 0.23 -12.57 21.55
N GLN A 66 -0.18 -11.33 21.25
CA GLN A 66 0.50 -10.13 21.73
C GLN A 66 0.14 -9.78 23.18
N ASN A 67 -0.62 -10.62 23.90
CA ASN A 67 -1.04 -10.45 25.30
C ASN A 67 -1.73 -9.11 25.59
N GLN A 68 -2.26 -8.48 24.56
CA GLN A 68 -3.09 -7.29 24.66
C GLN A 68 -4.51 -7.80 24.51
N GLY A 69 -5.33 -7.68 25.56
CA GLY A 69 -6.72 -8.14 25.57
C GLY A 69 -7.45 -7.70 24.29
N VAL A 70 -8.34 -8.55 23.78
CA VAL A 70 -9.01 -8.30 22.51
C VAL A 70 -10.43 -7.81 22.78
N SER A 71 -10.79 -6.71 22.13
CA SER A 71 -12.16 -6.20 22.11
C SER A 71 -12.80 -6.47 20.75
N SER A 72 -14.10 -6.75 20.73
CA SER A 72 -14.85 -7.14 19.53
C SER A 72 -16.02 -6.20 19.28
N MET A 73 -16.28 -5.86 18.01
CA MET A 73 -17.46 -5.09 17.59
C MET A 73 -18.03 -5.61 16.27
N ASP A 74 -19.36 -5.58 16.17
CA ASP A 74 -20.07 -5.99 14.95
C ASP A 74 -20.23 -4.82 13.96
N ILE A 75 -19.96 -5.10 12.68
CA ILE A 75 -20.07 -4.16 11.57
C ILE A 75 -20.94 -4.76 10.45
N ALA A 76 -21.77 -3.93 9.83
CA ALA A 76 -22.57 -4.31 8.67
C ALA A 76 -21.71 -4.56 7.40
N LYS A 77 -22.09 -5.56 6.61
CA LYS A 77 -21.39 -5.99 5.37
C LYS A 77 -21.01 -4.86 4.41
N SER A 78 -21.89 -3.86 4.25
CA SER A 78 -21.74 -2.80 3.25
C SER A 78 -20.60 -1.82 3.56
N GLY A 79 -20.13 -1.76 4.80
CA GLY A 79 -19.21 -0.71 5.24
C GLY A 79 -17.82 -1.16 5.70
N ILE A 80 -17.52 -2.46 5.64
CA ILE A 80 -16.25 -3.02 6.11
C ILE A 80 -15.05 -2.42 5.37
N LYS A 81 -15.12 -2.30 4.04
CA LYS A 81 -14.02 -1.75 3.24
C LYS A 81 -13.69 -0.29 3.60
N ASP A 82 -14.71 0.49 3.93
CA ASP A 82 -14.51 1.87 4.37
C ASP A 82 -13.89 1.91 5.76
N PHE A 83 -14.37 1.06 6.66
CA PHE A 83 -13.82 0.90 8.00
C PHE A 83 -12.34 0.47 7.95
N GLU A 84 -11.98 -0.55 7.16
CA GLU A 84 -10.59 -1.00 7.00
C GLU A 84 -9.65 0.11 6.52
N ARG A 85 -10.15 1.03 5.69
CA ARG A 85 -9.37 2.17 5.19
C ARG A 85 -9.19 3.25 6.26
N ILE A 86 -10.22 3.48 7.07
CA ILE A 86 -10.17 4.47 8.16
C ILE A 86 -9.29 3.92 9.28
N ALA A 87 -9.50 2.68 9.72
CA ALA A 87 -8.70 2.02 10.76
C ALA A 87 -7.20 2.02 10.44
N ARG A 88 -6.82 1.70 9.19
CA ARG A 88 -5.42 1.80 8.74
C ARG A 88 -4.83 3.21 8.86
N ARG A 89 -5.64 4.24 8.67
CA ARG A 89 -5.21 5.64 8.74
C ARG A 89 -4.95 6.09 10.18
N TYR A 90 -5.70 5.52 11.12
CA TYR A 90 -5.53 5.76 12.56
C TYR A 90 -4.55 4.78 13.21
N GLY A 91 -3.91 3.88 12.45
CA GLY A 91 -2.89 2.97 12.96
C GLY A 91 -3.41 1.86 13.88
N VAL A 92 -4.72 1.57 13.87
CA VAL A 92 -5.31 0.52 14.71
C VAL A 92 -5.01 -0.84 14.12
N ASP A 93 -4.54 -1.77 14.95
CA ASP A 93 -4.38 -3.18 14.55
C ASP A 93 -5.73 -3.90 14.71
N PHE A 94 -6.21 -4.50 13.62
CA PHE A 94 -7.52 -5.14 13.60
C PHE A 94 -7.55 -6.45 12.82
N ALA A 95 -8.46 -7.34 13.21
CA ALA A 95 -8.81 -8.55 12.49
C ALA A 95 -10.30 -8.54 12.16
N VAL A 96 -10.65 -8.94 10.93
CA VAL A 96 -12.06 -9.03 10.51
C VAL A 96 -12.40 -10.50 10.36
N THR A 97 -13.37 -10.98 11.14
CA THR A 97 -13.92 -12.33 11.01
C THR A 97 -15.33 -12.24 10.48
N LYS A 98 -15.65 -13.13 9.55
CA LYS A 98 -17.01 -13.33 9.04
C LYS A 98 -17.61 -14.53 9.76
N ASP A 99 -18.67 -14.31 10.51
CA ASP A 99 -19.51 -15.39 10.97
C ASP A 99 -20.46 -15.79 9.82
N LYS A 100 -20.37 -17.06 9.42
CA LYS A 100 -21.17 -17.65 8.35
C LYS A 100 -22.37 -18.45 8.90
N SER A 101 -22.42 -18.68 10.20
CA SER A 101 -23.46 -19.48 10.86
C SER A 101 -24.80 -18.74 10.94
N VAL A 102 -24.77 -17.41 10.86
CA VAL A 102 -25.96 -16.55 10.92
C VAL A 102 -26.28 -15.99 9.53
N GLN A 103 -27.54 -16.12 9.10
CA GLN A 103 -28.08 -15.43 7.91
C GLN A 103 -28.86 -14.19 8.38
N PRO A 104 -28.53 -12.96 7.95
CA PRO A 104 -27.42 -12.55 7.10
C PRO A 104 -26.05 -12.58 7.82
N PRO A 105 -24.93 -12.78 7.08
CA PRO A 105 -23.61 -12.93 7.69
C PRO A 105 -23.20 -11.72 8.54
N ARG A 106 -22.81 -11.99 9.78
CA ARG A 106 -22.26 -10.98 10.70
C ARG A 106 -20.76 -10.86 10.51
N TYR A 107 -20.26 -9.63 10.55
CA TYR A 107 -18.84 -9.36 10.46
C TYR A 107 -18.39 -8.70 11.74
N THR A 108 -17.49 -9.37 12.45
CA THR A 108 -16.97 -8.89 13.72
C THR A 108 -15.54 -8.44 13.50
N VAL A 109 -15.23 -7.23 13.97
CA VAL A 109 -13.89 -6.68 13.99
C VAL A 109 -13.32 -6.82 15.39
N PHE A 110 -12.19 -7.50 15.47
CA PHE A 110 -11.38 -7.64 16.69
C PHE A 110 -10.23 -6.64 16.66
N PHE A 111 -9.94 -6.01 17.79
CA PHE A 111 -8.88 -5.03 17.94
C PHE A 111 -8.22 -5.15 19.32
N LYS A 112 -7.04 -4.54 19.49
CA LYS A 112 -6.33 -4.49 20.77
C LYS A 112 -7.06 -3.56 21.74
N ALA A 113 -7.18 -3.96 23.01
CA ALA A 113 -7.79 -3.15 24.06
C ALA A 113 -7.09 -1.79 24.27
N LYS A 114 -5.77 -1.73 24.01
CA LYS A 114 -4.99 -0.48 24.09
C LYS A 114 -5.44 0.59 23.08
N ASP A 115 -6.00 0.16 21.96
CA ASP A 115 -6.39 1.05 20.86
C ASP A 115 -7.86 1.52 20.96
N ALA A 116 -8.48 1.40 22.14
CA ALA A 116 -9.89 1.75 22.35
C ALA A 116 -10.21 3.22 21.98
N ASP A 117 -9.38 4.17 22.38
CA ASP A 117 -9.58 5.60 22.10
C ASP A 117 -9.44 5.93 20.60
N ALA A 118 -8.48 5.27 19.94
CA ALA A 118 -8.27 5.38 18.50
C ALA A 118 -9.47 4.77 17.74
N LEU A 119 -10.05 3.68 18.24
CA LEU A 119 -11.23 3.05 17.68
C LEU A 119 -12.46 3.96 17.76
N THR A 120 -12.68 4.65 18.88
CA THR A 120 -13.79 5.63 18.98
C THR A 120 -13.65 6.72 17.92
N SER A 121 -12.43 7.17 17.65
CA SER A 121 -12.13 8.15 16.59
C SER A 121 -12.39 7.59 15.19
N VAL A 122 -11.99 6.35 14.92
CA VAL A 122 -12.31 5.62 13.68
C VAL A 122 -13.83 5.54 13.48
N TYR A 123 -14.58 5.22 14.54
CA TYR A 123 -16.03 5.11 14.49
C TYR A 123 -16.69 6.46 14.15
N LYS A 124 -16.28 7.54 14.82
CA LYS A 124 -16.76 8.90 14.51
C LYS A 124 -16.54 9.24 13.02
N ALA A 125 -15.33 9.00 12.51
CA ALA A 125 -15.00 9.24 11.10
C ALA A 125 -15.80 8.35 10.14
N TYR A 126 -16.03 7.10 10.50
CA TYR A 126 -16.82 6.15 9.73
C TYR A 126 -18.30 6.57 9.66
N SER A 127 -18.89 6.97 10.78
CA SER A 127 -20.27 7.45 10.86
C SER A 127 -20.49 8.71 10.01
N VAL A 128 -19.57 9.68 10.07
CA VAL A 128 -19.60 10.87 9.19
C VAL A 128 -19.57 10.47 7.71
N LYS A 129 -18.76 9.47 7.36
CA LYS A 129 -18.65 9.00 5.97
C LYS A 129 -19.92 8.29 5.49
N ILE A 130 -20.55 7.48 6.34
CA ILE A 130 -21.84 6.86 6.03
C ILE A 130 -22.92 7.92 5.84
N MET A 131 -22.98 8.90 6.75
CA MET A 131 -23.95 9.99 6.64
C MET A 131 -23.78 10.76 5.34
N LYS A 132 -22.54 11.11 4.96
CA LYS A 132 -22.24 11.75 3.66
C LYS A 132 -22.63 10.90 2.46
N LYS A 133 -22.48 9.57 2.54
CA LYS A 133 -22.92 8.66 1.47
C LYS A 133 -24.44 8.61 1.34
N ARG A 134 -25.16 8.61 2.47
CA ARG A 134 -26.62 8.63 2.49
C ARG A 134 -27.19 9.99 2.07
N SER A 135 -26.55 11.09 2.45
CA SER A 135 -27.01 12.44 2.14
C SER A 135 -26.67 12.91 0.71
N ARG A 136 -25.86 12.16 -0.03
CA ARG A 136 -25.48 12.52 -1.40
C ARG A 136 -26.71 12.33 -2.32
N PRO A 137 -27.24 13.41 -2.92
CA PRO A 137 -28.37 13.29 -3.82
C PRO A 137 -27.99 12.48 -5.07
N SER A 138 -28.95 11.73 -5.60
CA SER A 138 -28.77 11.00 -6.86
C SER A 138 -28.55 11.98 -8.02
N VAL A 139 -27.85 11.52 -9.08
CA VAL A 139 -27.61 12.33 -10.28
C VAL A 139 -28.94 12.78 -10.91
N LEU A 140 -29.95 11.91 -10.91
CA LEU A 140 -31.30 12.25 -11.36
C LEU A 140 -31.93 13.38 -10.54
N ALA A 141 -31.83 13.32 -9.20
CA ALA A 141 -32.32 14.38 -8.34
C ALA A 141 -31.56 15.70 -8.56
N GLN A 142 -30.26 15.64 -8.84
CA GLN A 142 -29.48 16.82 -9.23
C GLN A 142 -29.92 17.37 -10.58
N LEU A 143 -30.14 16.53 -11.59
CA LEU A 143 -30.62 16.95 -12.92
C LEU A 143 -32.02 17.58 -12.85
N GLN A 144 -32.91 17.03 -12.04
CA GLN A 144 -34.23 17.63 -11.81
C GLN A 144 -34.11 19.02 -11.19
N LYS A 145 -33.22 19.20 -10.20
CA LYS A 145 -32.91 20.53 -9.63
C LYS A 145 -32.37 21.49 -10.68
N PHE A 146 -31.42 21.05 -11.51
CA PHE A 146 -30.87 21.89 -12.57
C PHE A 146 -31.88 22.24 -13.66
N LYS A 147 -32.77 21.31 -14.02
CA LYS A 147 -33.88 21.57 -14.95
C LYS A 147 -34.84 22.62 -14.39
N ALA A 148 -35.20 22.51 -13.11
CA ALA A 148 -36.06 23.50 -12.44
C ALA A 148 -35.40 24.89 -12.38
N LEU A 149 -34.10 24.95 -12.07
CA LEU A 149 -33.35 26.20 -12.08
C LEU A 149 -33.23 26.80 -13.49
N ALA A 150 -32.95 26.00 -14.51
CA ALA A 150 -32.85 26.45 -15.89
C ALA A 150 -34.19 26.95 -16.46
N ALA A 151 -35.32 26.39 -16.01
CA ALA A 151 -36.65 26.86 -16.39
C ALA A 151 -36.98 28.24 -15.81
N GLY A 152 -36.38 28.62 -14.67
CA GLY A 152 -36.53 29.93 -14.04
C GLY A 152 -35.61 31.01 -14.61
N VAL A 153 -34.63 30.66 -15.45
CA VAL A 153 -33.78 31.64 -16.12
C VAL A 153 -34.53 32.21 -17.33
N PRO A 154 -34.81 33.52 -17.38
CA PRO A 154 -35.46 34.13 -18.53
C PRO A 154 -34.59 33.88 -19.76
N ARG A 155 -35.18 33.26 -20.80
CA ARG A 155 -34.50 33.12 -22.09
C ARG A 155 -34.14 34.52 -22.57
N LYS A 156 -32.87 34.73 -22.91
CA LYS A 156 -32.40 35.97 -23.50
C LYS A 156 -33.13 36.14 -24.83
N VAL A 157 -34.21 36.91 -24.83
CA VAL A 157 -34.98 37.25 -26.02
C VAL A 157 -34.03 38.07 -26.89
N ARG A 158 -33.57 37.47 -27.99
CA ARG A 158 -32.86 38.21 -29.04
C ARG A 158 -33.93 39.00 -29.79
N GLU A 159 -34.11 40.26 -29.41
CA GLU A 159 -34.87 41.19 -30.23
C GLU A 159 -34.09 41.41 -31.53
N LYS A 160 -34.62 40.86 -32.63
CA LYS A 160 -34.18 41.22 -33.98
C LYS A 160 -34.92 42.50 -34.36
N ILE A 161 -34.28 43.64 -34.09
CA ILE A 161 -34.72 44.91 -34.63
C ILE A 161 -34.36 44.88 -36.13
N GLN A 162 -35.38 44.83 -37.00
CA GLN A 162 -35.20 45.09 -38.42
C GLN A 162 -35.21 46.61 -38.60
N GLU A 163 -34.05 47.21 -38.86
CA GLU A 163 -33.97 48.58 -39.32
C GLU A 163 -34.66 48.68 -40.68
N ARG A 164 -35.84 49.31 -40.72
CA ARG A 164 -36.48 49.70 -41.99
C ARG A 164 -35.72 50.90 -42.55
N GLY A 165 -35.23 50.73 -43.78
CA GLY A 165 -34.35 51.64 -44.50
C GLY A 165 -34.92 53.04 -44.73
N ARG A 166 -33.98 53.95 -44.98
CA ARG A 166 -34.20 55.27 -45.59
C ARG A 166 -34.21 55.15 -47.11
#